data_AF-A0A1G1RPW8-F1
#
_entry.id   AF-A0A1G1RPW8-F1
#
_cell.length_a   1.000
_cell.length_b   1.000
_cell.length_c   1.000
_cell.angle_alpha   90.00
_cell.angle_beta   90.00
_cell.angle_gamma   90.00
#
_symmetry.space_group_name_H-M   'P 1'
#
loop_
_entity.id
_entity.type
_entity.pdbx_description
1 polymer ?
#
loop_
_entity_poly.entity_id
_entity_poly.type
_entity_poly.pdbx_seq_one_letter_code
_entity_poly.pdbx_strand_id
1 'polypeptide(L)'
;MSDQLKFELDQLSHSLLVTAEYWKTNQDAAGYEHFIHSLEHLKNIIRLYFERLGNQKEQLFSSLLAMQQLVQRQDIVAVIDLIEYNLQPLVCGLKKGSESA
;
A
#
# COMPACT_ATOMS: atom_id res chain seq x y z
N MET A 1 9.69 -11.25 -12.14
CA MET A 1 8.32 -10.88 -11.72
C MET A 1 7.45 -10.66 -12.96
N SER A 2 6.17 -11.02 -12.99
CA SER A 2 5.33 -10.78 -14.18
C SER A 2 5.05 -9.30 -14.37
N ASP A 3 5.02 -8.82 -15.62
CA ASP A 3 4.70 -7.43 -15.96
C ASP A 3 3.40 -6.96 -15.31
N GLN A 4 2.41 -7.85 -15.19
CA GLN A 4 1.16 -7.56 -14.48
C GLN A 4 1.40 -7.20 -13.00
N LEU A 5 2.22 -7.96 -12.25
CA LEU A 5 2.44 -7.68 -10.83
C LEU A 5 3.21 -6.36 -10.65
N LYS A 6 4.17 -6.09 -11.53
CA LYS A 6 4.88 -4.81 -11.53
C LYS A 6 3.91 -3.65 -11.75
N PHE A 7 3.02 -3.78 -12.75
CA PHE A 7 1.97 -2.80 -13.01
C PHE A 7 1.02 -2.61 -11.81
N GLU A 8 0.55 -3.69 -11.18
CA GLU A 8 -0.30 -3.59 -9.99
C GLU A 8 0.42 -2.86 -8.83
N LEU A 9 1.69 -3.14 -8.60
CA LEU A 9 2.50 -2.47 -7.57
C LEU A 9 2.77 -0.99 -7.91
N ASP A 10 2.86 -0.63 -9.19
CA ASP A 10 2.95 0.76 -9.64
C ASP A 10 1.64 1.51 -9.37
N GLN A 11 0.51 0.93 -9.74
CA GLN A 11 -0.81 1.48 -9.47
C GLN A 11 -1.08 1.63 -7.96
N LEU A 12 -0.74 0.61 -7.16
CA LEU A 12 -0.87 0.67 -5.70
C LEU A 12 -0.02 1.79 -5.11
N SER A 13 1.26 1.87 -5.52
CA SER A 13 2.18 2.92 -5.06
C SER A 13 1.64 4.32 -5.38
N HIS A 14 1.14 4.53 -6.60
CA HIS A 14 0.53 5.81 -6.96
C HIS A 14 -0.71 6.13 -6.11
N SER A 15 -1.63 5.17 -5.98
CA SER A 15 -2.87 5.34 -5.22
C SER A 15 -2.61 5.71 -3.75
N LEU A 16 -1.62 5.05 -3.12
CA LEU A 16 -1.23 5.34 -1.74
C LEU A 16 -0.64 6.74 -1.57
N LEU A 17 0.19 7.22 -2.52
CA LEU A 17 0.72 8.59 -2.47
C LEU A 17 -0.40 9.62 -2.62
N VAL A 18 -1.36 9.37 -3.51
CA VAL A 18 -2.53 10.23 -3.69
C VAL A 18 -3.37 10.27 -2.42
N THR A 19 -3.59 9.14 -1.75
CA THR A 19 -4.26 9.09 -0.44
C THR A 19 -3.55 9.97 0.59
N ALA A 20 -2.23 9.85 0.72
CA ALA A 20 -1.47 10.66 1.67
C ALA A 20 -1.57 12.15 1.34
N GLU A 21 -1.50 12.52 0.07
CA GLU A 21 -1.60 13.91 -0.38
C GLU A 21 -2.99 14.52 -0.11
N TYR A 22 -4.07 13.76 -0.31
CA TYR A 22 -5.42 14.24 0.04
C TYR A 22 -5.52 14.59 1.53
N TRP A 23 -5.02 13.74 2.42
CA TRP A 23 -5.04 14.04 3.85
C TRP A 23 -4.09 15.18 4.24
N LYS A 24 -2.91 15.28 3.62
CA LYS A 24 -2.00 16.42 3.83
C LYS A 24 -2.61 17.76 3.41
N THR A 25 -3.51 17.74 2.43
CA THR A 25 -4.22 18.93 1.93
C THR A 25 -5.60 19.13 2.56
N ASN A 26 -5.92 18.43 3.66
CA ASN A 26 -7.20 18.48 4.38
C ASN A 26 -8.43 18.08 3.54
N GLN A 27 -8.25 17.23 2.53
CA GLN A 27 -9.31 16.67 1.69
C GLN A 27 -9.75 15.31 2.25
N ASP A 28 -10.24 15.28 3.49
CA ASP A 28 -10.46 14.03 4.24
C ASP A 28 -11.39 13.03 3.55
N ALA A 29 -12.51 13.50 3.00
CA ALA A 29 -13.48 12.63 2.33
C ALA A 29 -12.86 11.93 1.10
N ALA A 30 -12.13 12.68 0.27
CA ALA A 30 -11.41 12.12 -0.88
C ALA A 30 -10.28 11.19 -0.44
N GLY A 31 -9.57 11.54 0.64
CA GLY A 31 -8.54 10.71 1.25
C GLY A 31 -9.10 9.36 1.71
N TYR A 32 -10.25 9.34 2.38
CA TYR A 32 -10.92 8.09 2.80
C TYR A 32 -11.37 7.23 1.62
N GLU A 33 -11.98 7.82 0.60
CA GLU A 33 -12.41 7.10 -0.60
C GLU A 33 -11.21 6.44 -1.30
N HIS A 34 -10.16 7.21 -1.57
CA HIS A 34 -8.94 6.68 -2.18
C HIS A 34 -8.24 5.65 -1.28
N PHE A 35 -8.26 5.84 0.03
CA PHE A 35 -7.68 4.89 0.97
C PHE A 35 -8.38 3.53 0.90
N ILE A 36 -9.72 3.52 0.90
CA ILE A 36 -10.50 2.27 0.80
C ILE A 36 -10.15 1.53 -0.49
N HIS A 37 -10.13 2.23 -1.63
CA HIS A 37 -9.73 1.64 -2.90
C HIS A 37 -8.29 1.09 -2.86
N SER A 38 -7.36 1.82 -2.24
CA SER A 38 -5.96 1.40 -2.08
C SER A 38 -5.83 0.14 -1.22
N LEU A 39 -6.62 0.02 -0.14
CA LEU A 39 -6.64 -1.18 0.71
C LEU A 39 -7.21 -2.39 -0.02
N GLU A 40 -8.29 -2.22 -0.77
CA GLU A 40 -8.87 -3.30 -1.58
C GLU A 40 -7.90 -3.76 -2.66
N HIS A 41 -7.20 -2.82 -3.30
CA HIS A 41 -6.18 -3.12 -4.29
C HIS A 41 -5.01 -3.90 -3.68
N LEU A 42 -4.50 -3.47 -2.52
CA LEU A 42 -3.46 -4.20 -1.78
C LEU A 42 -3.91 -5.63 -1.40
N LYS A 43 -5.15 -5.80 -0.92
CA LYS A 43 -5.72 -7.13 -0.63
C LYS A 43 -5.75 -8.01 -1.88
N ASN A 44 -6.14 -7.45 -3.03
CA ASN A 44 -6.16 -8.17 -4.29
C ASN A 44 -4.74 -8.57 -4.74
N ILE A 45 -3.75 -7.70 -4.59
CA ILE A 45 -2.35 -8.04 -4.89
C ILE A 45 -1.87 -9.21 -4.01
N ILE A 46 -2.10 -9.15 -2.69
CA ILE A 46 -1.71 -10.23 -1.77
C ILE A 46 -2.40 -11.54 -2.17
N ARG A 47 -3.69 -11.49 -2.51
CA ARG A 47 -4.48 -12.68 -2.89
C ARG A 47 -4.03 -13.29 -4.21
N LEU A 48 -3.83 -12.48 -5.25
CA LEU A 48 -3.54 -12.95 -6.61
C LEU A 48 -2.07 -13.36 -6.77
N TYR A 49 -1.17 -12.75 -6.01
CA TYR A 49 0.27 -12.94 -6.14
C TYR A 49 0.92 -13.56 -4.89
N PHE A 50 0.11 -14.18 -4.02
CA PHE A 50 0.53 -14.70 -2.71
C PHE A 50 1.86 -15.47 -2.75
N GLU A 51 1.98 -16.45 -3.66
CA GLU A 51 3.20 -17.27 -3.81
C GLU A 51 4.41 -16.48 -4.32
N ARG A 52 4.17 -15.48 -5.17
CA ARG A 52 5.23 -14.67 -5.80
C ARG A 52 5.79 -13.59 -4.87
N LEU A 53 5.04 -13.21 -3.85
CA LEU A 53 5.45 -12.22 -2.86
C LEU A 53 6.45 -12.78 -1.83
N GLY A 54 6.65 -14.10 -1.78
CA GLY A 54 7.62 -14.74 -0.88
C GLY A 54 7.45 -14.29 0.58
N ASN A 55 8.55 -13.89 1.21
CA ASN A 55 8.55 -13.42 2.61
C ASN A 55 7.96 -12.01 2.79
N GLN A 56 7.81 -11.24 1.71
CA GLN A 56 7.27 -9.87 1.79
C GLN A 56 5.75 -9.84 1.91
N LYS A 57 5.05 -10.95 1.65
CA LYS A 57 3.60 -11.06 1.85
C LYS A 57 3.16 -10.79 3.29
N GLU A 58 3.94 -11.25 4.27
CA GLU A 58 3.64 -11.04 5.69
C GLU A 58 3.81 -9.58 6.09
N GLN A 59 4.81 -8.90 5.52
CA GLN A 59 5.04 -7.47 5.74
C GLN A 59 3.92 -6.62 5.12
N LEU A 60 3.47 -6.97 3.90
CA LEU A 60 2.33 -6.33 3.26
C LEU A 60 1.04 -6.54 4.05
N PHE A 61 0.80 -7.76 4.52
CA PHE A 61 -0.38 -8.08 5.33
C PHE A 61 -0.37 -7.36 6.68
N SER A 62 0.79 -7.30 7.34
CA SER A 62 0.96 -6.56 8.60
C SER A 62 0.72 -5.06 8.40
N SER A 63 1.21 -4.49 7.29
CA SER A 63 0.98 -3.09 6.92
C SER A 63 -0.51 -2.82 6.66
N LEU A 64 -1.19 -3.73 5.96
CA LEU A 64 -2.64 -3.67 5.75
C LEU A 64 -3.41 -3.62 7.08
N LEU A 65 -3.10 -4.53 8.01
CA LEU A 65 -3.75 -4.57 9.32
C LEU A 65 -3.48 -3.31 10.14
N ALA A 66 -2.23 -2.82 10.14
CA ALA A 66 -1.86 -1.59 10.84
C ALA A 66 -2.63 -0.38 10.28
N MET A 67 -2.72 -0.23 8.97
CA MET A 67 -3.50 0.83 8.32
C MET A 67 -4.98 0.79 8.73
N GLN A 68 -5.59 -0.41 8.75
CA GLN A 68 -6.98 -0.56 9.16
C GLN A 68 -7.20 -0.15 10.62
N GLN A 69 -6.28 -0.49 11.52
CA GLN A 69 -6.35 -0.11 12.93
C GLN A 69 -6.17 1.40 13.14
N LEU A 70 -5.23 2.02 12.43
CA LEU A 70 -4.96 3.45 12.54
C LEU A 70 -6.15 4.29 12.04
N VAL A 71 -6.77 3.88 10.93
CA VAL A 71 -8.00 4.54 10.45
C VAL A 71 -9.17 4.36 11.41
N GLN A 72 -9.35 3.19 12.02
CA GLN A 72 -10.38 2.99 13.05
C GLN A 72 -10.18 3.92 14.26
N ARG A 73 -8.93 4.28 14.57
CA ARG A 73 -8.56 5.23 15.62
C ARG A 73 -8.60 6.69 15.17
N GLN A 74 -8.94 6.95 13.91
CA GLN A 74 -8.91 8.28 13.28
C GLN A 74 -7.51 8.94 13.33
N ASP A 75 -6.45 8.13 13.42
CA ASP A 75 -5.07 8.62 13.48
C ASP A 75 -4.49 8.76 12.07
N ILE A 76 -4.99 9.75 11.34
CA ILE A 76 -4.65 9.97 9.93
C ILE A 76 -3.17 10.31 9.74
N VAL A 77 -2.56 11.01 10.70
CA VAL A 77 -1.13 11.33 10.67
C VAL A 77 -0.31 10.04 10.71
N ALA A 78 -0.64 9.11 11.60
CA ALA A 78 0.04 7.82 11.65
C ALA A 78 -0.21 6.97 10.38
N VAL A 79 -1.38 7.09 9.73
CA VAL A 79 -1.63 6.41 8.44
C VAL A 79 -0.72 6.99 7.36
N ILE A 80 -0.59 8.31 7.27
CA ILE A 80 0.31 8.99 6.33
C ILE A 80 1.74 8.51 6.56
N ASP A 81 2.22 8.53 7.80
CA ASP A 81 3.58 8.08 8.14
C ASP A 81 3.81 6.61 7.74
N LEU A 82 2.83 5.75 7.99
CA LEU A 82 2.92 4.35 7.60
C LEU A 82 2.95 4.18 6.08
N ILE A 83 2.16 4.96 5.33
CA ILE A 83 2.20 4.96 3.87
C ILE A 83 3.59 5.35 3.37
N GLU A 84 4.11 6.50 3.82
CA GLU A 84 5.33 7.09 3.27
C GLU A 84 6.60 6.36 3.69
N TYR A 85 6.69 5.91 4.93
CA TYR A 85 7.93 5.39 5.50
C TYR A 85 7.96 3.87 5.63
N ASN A 86 6.83 3.18 5.53
CA ASN A 86 6.80 1.71 5.56
C ASN A 86 6.33 1.11 4.24
N LEU A 87 5.11 1.46 3.81
CA LEU A 87 4.48 0.77 2.69
C LEU A 87 5.07 1.16 1.33
N GLN A 88 5.41 2.43 1.11
CA GLN A 88 6.07 2.87 -0.12
C GLN A 88 7.45 2.23 -0.31
N PRO A 89 8.36 2.23 0.68
CA PRO A 89 9.62 1.51 0.57
C PRO A 89 9.44 0.01 0.31
N LEU A 90 8.46 -0.63 0.96
CA LEU A 90 8.17 -2.05 0.75
C LEU A 90 7.71 -2.35 -0.68
N VAL A 91 6.76 -1.56 -1.21
CA VAL A 91 6.26 -1.68 -2.59
C VAL A 91 7.38 -1.38 -3.60
N CYS A 92 8.22 -0.38 -3.35
CA CYS A 92 9.39 -0.10 -4.18
C CYS A 92 10.44 -1.23 -4.10
N GLY A 93 10.62 -1.82 -2.93
CA GLY A 93 11.52 -2.96 -2.70
C GLY A 93 11.08 -4.20 -3.48
N LEU A 94 9.78 -4.49 -3.51
CA LEU A 94 9.19 -5.57 -4.31
C LEU A 94 9.49 -5.41 -5.81
N LYS A 95 9.46 -4.17 -6.31
CA LYS A 95 9.79 -3.85 -7.70
C LYS A 95 11.27 -4.13 -8.02
N LYS A 96 12.19 -3.82 -7.10
CA LYS A 96 13.65 -3.94 -7.30
C LYS A 96 14.20 -5.32 -6.99
N GLY A 97 13.74 -5.96 -5.92
CA GLY A 97 14.21 -7.28 -5.48
C GLY A 97 13.90 -8.41 -6.47
N SER A 98 13.14 -8.12 -7.53
CA SER A 98 12.83 -9.04 -8.61
C SER A 98 13.60 -8.78 -9.91
N GLU A 99 14.57 -7.86 -9.89
CA GLU A 99 15.57 -7.65 -10.96
C GLU A 99 16.88 -8.42 -10.70
N SER A 100 17.00 -9.12 -9.57
CA SER A 100 18.22 -9.86 -9.16
C SER A 100 17.99 -11.35 -8.87
N ALA A 101 16.90 -11.94 -9.37
CA ALA A 101 16.59 -13.36 -9.25
C ALA A 101 16.36 -13.99 -10.63
#